data_AF-A0A949WL34-F1
#
_entry.id   AF-A0A949WL34-F1
#
_cell.length_a   1.000
_cell.length_b   1.000
_cell.length_c   1.000
_cell.angle_alpha   90.00
_cell.angle_beta   90.00
_cell.angle_gamma   90.00
#
_symmetry.space_group_name_H-M   'P 1'
#
loop_
_entity.id
_entity.type
_entity.pdbx_description
1 polymer ?
#
loop_
_entity_poly.entity_id
_entity_poly.type
_entity_poly.pdbx_seq_one_letter_code
_entity_poly.pdbx_strand_id
1 'polypeptide(L)'
;MRAIKFQADADLKQAIVTGTIRRQPSIDFQSANAAGLEGKKDPQVLAIAAQEDRILVTHDRKTMPAAFGNFIASYHFFIKMRRI
;
A
#
# COMPACT_ATOMS: atom_id res chain seq x y z
N MET A 1 -21.29 -1.30 4.03
CA MET A 1 -19.93 -1.84 4.24
C MET A 1 -18.92 -0.87 3.63
N ARG A 2 -17.74 -0.67 4.22
CA ARG A 2 -16.67 0.12 3.57
C ARG A 2 -16.06 -0.71 2.44
N ALA A 3 -15.88 -0.12 1.26
CA ALA A 3 -15.19 -0.78 0.17
C ALA A 3 -13.71 -1.00 0.55
N ILE A 4 -13.18 -2.18 0.23
CA ILE A 4 -11.75 -2.47 0.41
C ILE A 4 -10.98 -1.67 -0.64
N LYS A 5 -9.93 -0.96 -0.22
CA LYS A 5 -9.09 -0.13 -1.08
C LYS A 5 -7.72 -0.78 -1.24
N PHE A 6 -7.27 -0.91 -2.47
CA PHE A 6 -5.98 -1.48 -2.82
C PHE A 6 -5.04 -0.41 -3.36
N GLN A 7 -3.77 -0.52 -3.02
CA GLN A 7 -2.68 0.29 -3.54
C GLN A 7 -1.69 -0.63 -4.25
N ALA A 8 -1.44 -0.41 -5.53
CA ALA A 8 -0.36 -1.09 -6.23
C ALA A 8 0.99 -0.53 -5.78
N ASP A 9 1.93 -1.41 -5.44
CA ASP A 9 3.33 -1.05 -5.31
C ASP A 9 3.96 -0.80 -6.70
N ALA A 10 5.10 -0.11 -6.75
CA ALA A 10 5.78 0.24 -7.99
C ALA A 10 6.30 -1.00 -8.76
N ASP A 11 6.54 -2.11 -8.07
CA ASP A 11 6.96 -3.38 -8.65
C ASP A 11 5.76 -4.25 -9.14
N LEU A 12 4.52 -3.81 -8.88
CA LEU A 12 3.34 -4.52 -9.33
C LEU A 12 3.16 -4.34 -10.83
N LYS A 13 3.03 -5.44 -11.56
CA LYS A 13 2.75 -5.41 -13.01
C LYS A 13 1.44 -4.67 -13.27
N GLN A 14 1.50 -3.57 -14.02
CA GLN A 14 0.33 -2.74 -14.36
C GLN A 14 -0.81 -3.54 -15.00
N ALA A 15 -0.51 -4.61 -15.74
CA ALA A 15 -1.51 -5.50 -16.32
C ALA A 15 -2.43 -6.17 -15.26
N ILE A 16 -1.96 -6.37 -14.03
CA ILE A 16 -2.77 -6.89 -12.92
C ILE A 16 -3.80 -5.83 -12.50
N VAL A 17 -3.37 -4.57 -12.31
CA VAL A 17 -4.26 -3.46 -11.96
C VAL A 17 -5.32 -3.27 -13.04
N THR A 18 -4.89 -3.11 -14.29
CA THR A 18 -5.79 -2.93 -15.44
C THR A 18 -6.72 -4.12 -15.64
N GLY A 19 -6.20 -5.35 -15.55
CA GLY A 19 -7.00 -6.57 -15.71
C GLY A 19 -8.02 -6.78 -14.59
N THR A 20 -7.72 -6.31 -13.37
CA THR A 20 -8.63 -6.37 -12.22
C THR A 20 -9.75 -5.35 -12.36
N ILE A 21 -9.41 -4.09 -12.65
CA ILE A 21 -10.41 -3.02 -12.88
C ILE A 21 -11.34 -3.39 -14.05
N ARG A 22 -10.82 -3.97 -15.13
CA ARG A 22 -11.64 -4.44 -16.26
C ARG A 22 -12.64 -5.53 -15.88
N ARG A 23 -12.29 -6.42 -14.95
CA ARG A 23 -13.16 -7.53 -14.51
C ARG A 23 -14.10 -7.14 -13.37
N GLN A 24 -13.68 -6.20 -12.53
CA GLN A 24 -14.47 -5.66 -11.42
C GLN A 24 -14.37 -4.13 -11.42
N PRO A 25 -15.21 -3.42 -12.19
CA PRO A 25 -15.13 -1.97 -12.31
C PRO A 25 -15.37 -1.20 -11.00
N SER A 26 -16.03 -1.82 -10.02
CA SER A 26 -16.29 -1.19 -8.72
C SER A 26 -15.16 -1.37 -7.70
N ILE A 27 -14.05 -2.03 -8.06
CA ILE A 27 -12.91 -2.20 -7.16
C ILE A 27 -12.17 -0.86 -7.01
N ASP A 28 -11.86 -0.46 -5.78
CA ASP A 28 -10.96 0.67 -5.53
C ASP A 28 -9.52 0.13 -5.58
N PHE A 29 -8.87 0.25 -6.74
CA PHE A 29 -7.49 -0.17 -6.96
C PHE A 29 -6.69 0.97 -7.57
N GLN A 30 -5.89 1.64 -6.75
CA GLN A 30 -5.01 2.74 -7.16
C GLN A 30 -3.69 2.19 -7.72
N SER A 31 -3.21 2.75 -8.83
CA SER A 31 -1.89 2.43 -9.37
C SER A 31 -0.77 3.09 -8.55
N ALA A 32 0.46 2.57 -8.68
CA ALA A 32 1.63 3.18 -8.06
C ALA A 32 1.87 4.61 -8.54
N ASN A 33 1.68 4.86 -9.84
CA ASN A 33 1.80 6.19 -10.44
C ASN A 33 0.76 7.17 -9.89
N ALA A 34 -0.50 6.72 -9.73
CA ALA A 34 -1.57 7.57 -9.18
C ALA A 34 -1.33 7.96 -7.72
N ALA A 35 -0.58 7.14 -6.96
CA ALA A 35 -0.13 7.44 -5.60
C ALA A 35 1.28 8.07 -5.56
N GLY A 36 1.90 8.31 -6.72
CA GLY A 36 3.24 8.89 -6.84
C GLY A 36 4.33 8.08 -6.14
N LEU A 37 4.25 6.74 -6.14
CA LEU A 37 5.18 5.86 -5.39
C LEU A 37 6.57 5.70 -6.04
N GLU A 38 6.76 6.20 -7.25
CA GLU A 38 8.03 6.11 -7.97
C GLU A 38 9.19 6.72 -7.15
N GLY A 39 10.28 5.96 -7.01
CA GLY A 39 11.48 6.37 -6.28
C GLY A 39 11.32 6.42 -4.75
N LYS A 40 10.16 6.07 -4.19
CA LYS A 40 9.96 6.02 -2.73
C LYS A 40 10.58 4.76 -2.14
N LYS A 41 11.07 4.88 -0.90
CA LYS A 41 11.53 3.74 -0.10
C LYS A 41 10.36 3.05 0.60
N ASP A 42 10.51 1.79 0.96
CA ASP A 42 9.44 0.97 1.56
C ASP A 42 8.71 1.66 2.74
N PRO A 43 9.39 2.32 3.70
CA PRO A 43 8.68 2.99 4.80
C PRO A 43 7.74 4.11 4.31
N GLN A 44 8.11 4.81 3.24
CA GLN A 44 7.28 5.87 2.65
C GLN A 44 6.11 5.28 1.87
N VAL A 45 6.34 4.18 1.14
CA VAL A 45 5.27 3.44 0.44
C VAL A 45 4.22 2.95 1.44
N LEU A 46 4.65 2.32 2.52
CA LEU A 46 3.79 1.83 3.59
C LEU A 46 3.06 2.97 4.32
N ALA A 47 3.73 4.11 4.57
CA ALA A 47 3.11 5.27 5.17
C ALA A 47 1.98 5.85 4.32
N ILE A 48 2.17 5.95 3.00
CA ILE A 48 1.16 6.45 2.07
C ILE A 48 -0.04 5.52 2.03
N ALA A 49 0.19 4.21 1.87
CA ALA A 49 -0.89 3.21 1.89
C ALA A 49 -1.66 3.26 3.21
N ALA A 50 -0.97 3.35 4.35
CA ALA A 50 -1.60 3.43 5.66
C ALA A 50 -2.39 4.74 5.88
N GLN A 51 -1.85 5.88 5.45
CA GLN A 51 -2.51 7.18 5.55
C GLN A 51 -3.83 7.21 4.76
N GLU A 52 -3.86 6.53 3.62
CA GLU A 52 -5.04 6.42 2.77
C GLU A 52 -5.94 5.22 3.12
N ASP A 53 -5.62 4.46 4.18
CA ASP A 53 -6.35 3.25 4.60
C ASP A 53 -6.50 2.23 3.45
N ARG A 54 -5.38 1.96 2.77
CA ARG A 54 -5.26 1.06 1.61
C ARG A 54 -4.41 -0.16 1.94
N ILE A 55 -4.76 -1.29 1.34
CA ILE A 55 -3.98 -2.52 1.34
C ILE A 55 -2.93 -2.44 0.22
N LEU A 56 -1.64 -2.45 0.58
CA LEU A 56 -0.54 -2.49 -0.39
C LEU A 56 -0.48 -3.87 -1.07
N VAL A 57 -0.35 -3.89 -2.39
CA VAL A 57 -0.22 -5.10 -3.22
C VAL A 57 1.12 -5.01 -3.97
N THR A 58 2.05 -5.90 -3.66
CA THR A 58 3.45 -5.89 -4.14
C THR A 58 3.87 -7.25 -4.71
N HIS A 59 4.86 -7.27 -5.60
CA HIS A 59 5.57 -8.51 -5.96
C HIS A 59 6.76 -8.79 -5.04
N ASP A 60 7.20 -7.83 -4.23
CA ASP A 60 8.38 -7.94 -3.40
C ASP A 60 8.12 -8.83 -2.19
N ARG A 61 8.34 -10.13 -2.40
CA ARG A 61 8.29 -11.14 -1.35
C ARG A 61 9.56 -11.17 -0.49
N LYS A 62 10.63 -10.52 -0.94
CA LYS A 62 11.96 -10.63 -0.32
C LYS A 62 12.13 -9.60 0.80
N THR A 63 11.74 -8.36 0.57
CA THR A 63 12.00 -7.25 1.50
C THR A 63 10.73 -6.75 2.20
N MET A 64 9.59 -6.75 1.50
CA MET A 64 8.36 -6.14 2.03
C MET A 64 7.82 -6.78 3.32
N PRO A 65 7.91 -8.11 3.56
CA PRO A 65 7.47 -8.68 4.84
C PRO A 65 8.24 -8.10 6.04
N ALA A 66 9.56 -7.96 5.92
CA ALA A 66 10.41 -7.37 6.95
C ALA A 66 10.18 -5.85 7.06
N ALA A 67 10.06 -5.16 5.92
CA ALA A 67 9.76 -3.72 5.88
C ALA A 67 8.42 -3.41 6.58
N PHE A 68 7.39 -4.21 6.32
CA PHE A 68 6.09 -4.11 6.98
C PHE A 68 6.18 -4.37 8.48
N GLY A 69 6.90 -5.41 8.91
CA GLY A 69 7.14 -5.69 10.33
C GLY A 69 7.81 -4.52 11.07
N ASN A 70 8.83 -3.92 10.46
CA ASN A 70 9.51 -2.74 11.00
C ASN A 70 8.60 -1.50 11.01
N PHE A 71 7.78 -1.34 9.98
CA PHE A 71 6.82 -0.26 9.85
C PHE A 71 5.79 -0.30 10.98
N ILE A 72 5.15 -1.44 11.23
CA ILE A 72 4.14 -1.55 12.29
C ILE A 72 4.74 -1.42 13.69
N ALA A 73 5.98 -1.87 13.91
CA ALA A 73 6.67 -1.67 15.18
C ALA A 73 6.90 -0.17 15.46
N SER A 74 7.31 0.58 14.44
CA SER A 74 7.50 2.04 14.51
C SER A 74 6.17 2.80 14.62
N TYR A 75 5.15 2.41 13.84
CA TYR A 75 3.85 3.08 13.82
C TYR A 75 3.01 2.83 15.08
N HIS A 76 3.08 1.63 15.66
CA HIS A 76 2.41 1.34 16.92
C HIS A 76 2.92 2.24 18.05
N PHE A 77 4.23 2.52 18.07
CA PHE A 77 4.83 3.44 19.02
C PHE A 77 4.31 4.88 18.83
N PHE A 78 4.12 5.31 17.59
CA PHE A 78 3.56 6.63 17.25
C PHE A 78 2.08 6.79 17.64
N ILE A 79 1.25 5.76 17.44
CA ILE A 79 -0.16 5.77 17.90
C ILE A 79 -0.24 5.80 19.44
N LYS A 80 0.68 5.11 20.12
CA LYS A 80 0.74 5.11 21.59
C LYS A 80 1.13 6.48 22.15
N MET A 81 2.00 7.24 21.47
CA MET A 81 2.35 8.62 21.84
C MET A 81 1.27 9.66 21.48
N ARG A 82 0.40 9.40 20.50
CA ARG A 82 -0.72 10.29 20.14
C ARG A 82 -2.00 10.10 20.96
N ARG A 83 -2.01 9.19 21.93
CA ARG A 83 -3.08 9.06 22.94
C ARG A 83 -2.57 9.55 24.31
N ILE A 84 -2.37 10.86 24.43
CA ILE A 84 -2.31 11.61 25.70
C ILE A 84 -2.79 13.03 25.44
#